data_AF-A0A133L731-F1
#
_entry.id   AF-A0A133L731-F1
#
_cell.length_a   1.000
_cell.length_b   1.000
_cell.length_c   1.000
_cell.angle_alpha   90.00
_cell.angle_beta   90.00
_cell.angle_gamma   90.00
#
_symmetry.space_group_name_H-M   'P 1'
#
loop_
_entity.id
_entity.type
_entity.pdbx_description
1 polymer ?
#
loop_
_entity_poly.entity_id
_entity_poly.type
_entity_poly.pdbx_seq_one_letter_code
_entity_poly.pdbx_strand_id
1 'polypeptide(L)'
;MERERQQQQLYALVKEMNDALDQKRWRRLPSLHQQVMRVFHEYEAWETDVSALRKVKDNMLSAFEALIARRTQRAEELKARMDKHQQNQEGMLAYSMINLMSEKA
;
A
#
# COMPACT_ATOMS: atom_id res chain seq x y z
N MET A 1 -4.78 17.41 26.43
CA MET A 1 -4.45 18.25 25.26
C MET A 1 -3.30 17.63 24.45
N GLU A 2 -2.09 17.46 25.00
CA GLU A 2 -0.93 16.93 24.23
C GLU A 2 -1.12 15.48 23.74
N ARG A 3 -1.62 14.59 24.62
CA ARG A 3 -1.95 13.19 24.30
C ARG A 3 -2.84 13.05 23.07
N GLU A 4 -3.97 13.75 23.10
CA GLU A 4 -4.99 13.68 22.04
C GLU A 4 -4.46 14.25 20.73
N ARG A 5 -3.66 15.31 20.80
CA ARG A 5 -3.02 15.91 19.62
C ARG A 5 -2.04 14.95 18.95
N GLN A 6 -1.19 14.26 19.72
CA GLN A 6 -0.26 13.27 19.20
C GLN A 6 -0.98 12.05 18.59
N GLN A 7 -2.05 11.57 19.25
CA GLN A 7 -2.88 10.49 18.71
C GLN A 7 -3.58 10.90 17.41
N GLN A 8 -4.14 12.12 17.34
CA GLN A 8 -4.75 12.65 16.12
C GLN A 8 -3.72 12.78 15.00
N GLN A 9 -2.50 13.22 15.30
CA GLN A 9 -1.41 13.31 14.33
C GLN A 9 -1.01 11.93 13.80
N LEU A 10 -0.91 10.91 14.66
CA LEU A 10 -0.66 9.53 14.23
C LEU A 10 -1.74 9.02 13.28
N TYR A 11 -3.02 9.20 13.63
CA TYR A 11 -4.13 8.78 12.78
C TYR A 11 -4.20 9.56 11.46
N ALA A 12 -3.87 10.85 11.48
CA ALA A 12 -3.78 11.66 10.27
C ALA A 12 -2.68 11.15 9.32
N LEU A 13 -1.50 10.81 9.85
CA LEU A 13 -0.40 10.26 9.04
C LEU A 13 -0.75 8.90 8.44
N VAL A 14 -1.41 8.02 9.21
CA VAL A 14 -1.93 6.74 8.69
C VAL A 14 -2.97 6.97 7.59
N LYS A 15 -3.84 7.97 7.74
CA LYS A 15 -4.80 8.35 6.70
C LYS A 15 -4.09 8.86 5.44
N GLU A 16 -3.07 9.70 5.58
CA GLU A 16 -2.27 10.17 4.45
C GLU A 16 -1.54 9.03 3.73
N MET A 17 -1.09 8.00 4.45
CA MET A 17 -0.52 6.80 3.84
C MET A 17 -1.57 6.04 3.00
N ASN A 18 -2.81 5.94 3.47
CA ASN A 18 -3.91 5.35 2.71
C ASN A 18 -4.22 6.18 1.46
N ASP A 19 -4.36 7.50 1.60
CA ASP A 19 -4.62 8.40 0.47
C ASP A 19 -3.49 8.36 -0.58
N ALA A 20 -2.23 8.23 -0.13
CA ALA A 20 -1.08 8.08 -1.03
C ALA A 20 -1.10 6.76 -1.80
N LEU A 21 -1.63 5.67 -1.21
CA LEU A 21 -1.83 4.41 -1.91
C LEU A 21 -2.92 4.52 -2.97
N ASP A 22 -4.05 5.14 -2.63
CA ASP A 22 -5.18 5.32 -3.53
C ASP A 22 -4.81 6.18 -4.74
N GLN A 23 -4.07 7.27 -4.49
CA GLN A 23 -3.57 8.19 -5.52
C GLN A 23 -2.36 7.66 -6.31
N LYS A 24 -1.93 6.41 -6.09
CA LYS A 24 -0.73 5.80 -6.71
C LYS A 24 0.58 6.56 -6.44
N ARG A 25 0.65 7.34 -5.36
CA ARG A 25 1.80 8.17 -4.97
C ARG A 25 2.79 7.40 -4.09
N TRP A 26 3.21 6.23 -4.56
CA TRP A 26 3.93 5.26 -3.71
C TRP A 26 5.30 5.75 -3.24
N ARG A 27 5.92 6.68 -3.98
CA ARG A 27 7.18 7.32 -3.60
C ARG A 27 7.11 8.10 -2.29
N ARG A 28 5.92 8.54 -1.86
CA ARG A 28 5.71 9.27 -0.59
C ARG A 28 5.57 8.35 0.62
N LEU A 29 5.38 7.05 0.41
CA LEU A 29 5.10 6.11 1.51
C LEU A 29 6.28 5.91 2.46
N PRO A 30 7.55 5.81 2.00
CA PRO A 30 8.69 5.70 2.91
C PRO A 30 8.83 6.92 3.85
N SER A 31 8.65 8.13 3.32
CA SER A 31 8.74 9.34 4.13
C SER A 31 7.59 9.47 5.13
N LEU A 32 6.37 9.10 4.73
CA LEU A 32 5.22 9.09 5.63
C LEU A 32 5.38 8.04 6.74
N HIS A 33 5.88 6.86 6.40
CA HIS A 33 6.20 5.83 7.38
C HIS A 33 7.23 6.31 8.41
N GLN A 34 8.30 6.97 7.97
CA GLN A 34 9.29 7.56 8.90
C GLN A 34 8.67 8.61 9.83
N GLN A 35 7.75 9.43 9.32
CA GLN A 35 7.02 10.40 10.15
C GLN A 35 6.12 9.72 11.18
N VAL A 36 5.38 8.67 10.80
CA VAL A 36 4.58 7.87 11.75
C VAL A 36 5.47 7.31 12.86
N MET A 37 6.60 6.68 12.51
CA MET A 37 7.51 6.09 13.49
C MET A 37 8.09 7.13 14.44
N ARG A 38 8.46 8.31 13.93
CA ARG A 38 8.96 9.40 14.76
C ARG A 38 7.91 9.87 15.77
N VAL A 39 6.70 10.20 15.31
CA VAL A 39 5.62 10.67 16.20
C VAL A 39 5.22 9.58 17.20
N PHE A 40 5.27 8.31 16.77
CA PHE A 40 4.96 7.19 17.64
C PHE A 40 6.00 7.03 18.76
N HIS A 41 7.29 7.16 18.46
CA HIS A 41 8.33 7.13 19.49
C HIS A 41 8.26 8.33 20.44
N GLU A 42 7.93 9.52 19.92
CA GLU A 42 7.67 10.70 20.75
C GLU A 42 6.48 10.47 21.69
N TYR A 43 5.41 9.83 21.20
CA TYR A 43 4.26 9.43 22.01
C TYR A 43 4.61 8.36 23.05
N GLU A 44 5.34 7.32 22.66
CA GLU A 44 5.77 6.23 23.55
C GLU A 44 6.68 6.71 24.68
N ALA A 45 7.57 7.67 24.41
CA ALA A 45 8.44 8.25 25.43
C ALA A 45 7.69 9.15 26.42
N TRP A 46 6.58 9.75 25.98
CA TRP A 46 5.76 10.63 26.80
C TRP A 46 4.66 9.87 27.59
N GLU A 47 4.12 8.81 27.01
CA GLU A 47 3.00 8.06 27.56
C GLU A 47 3.43 7.16 28.73
N THR A 48 2.91 7.44 29.92
CA THR A 48 3.16 6.66 31.13
C THR A 48 2.07 5.62 31.40
N ASP A 49 0.90 5.75 30.77
CA ASP A 49 -0.19 4.79 30.89
C ASP A 49 -0.01 3.62 29.90
N VAL A 50 0.36 2.47 30.45
CA VAL A 50 0.57 1.22 29.70
C VAL A 50 -0.68 0.78 28.94
N SER A 51 -1.88 1.00 29.47
CA SER A 51 -3.15 0.64 28.83
C SER A 51 -3.41 1.52 27.61
N ALA A 52 -3.21 2.83 27.77
CA ALA A 52 -3.33 3.79 26.67
C ALA A 52 -2.32 3.50 25.56
N LEU A 53 -1.05 3.24 25.93
CA LEU A 53 0.00 2.88 24.98
C LEU A 53 -0.34 1.59 24.21
N ARG A 54 -0.83 0.57 24.91
CA ARG A 54 -1.25 -0.70 24.28
C ARG A 54 -2.37 -0.50 23.27
N LYS A 55 -3.38 0.30 23.62
CA LYS A 55 -4.49 0.62 22.71
C LYS A 55 -4.00 1.32 21.44
N VAL A 56 -3.08 2.27 21.56
CA VAL A 56 -2.50 2.94 20.38
C VAL A 56 -1.66 1.97 19.55
N LYS A 57 -0.87 1.09 20.17
CA LYS A 57 -0.11 0.04 19.47
C LYS A 57 -1.03 -0.90 18.69
N ASP A 58 -2.10 -1.39 19.31
CA ASP A 58 -3.06 -2.30 18.66
C ASP A 58 -3.77 -1.63 17.48
N ASN A 59 -4.13 -0.35 17.62
CA ASN A 59 -4.72 0.44 16.53
C ASN A 59 -3.74 0.65 15.37
N MET A 60 -2.47 0.98 15.67
CA MET A 60 -1.43 1.16 14.65
C MET A 60 -1.16 -0.16 13.92
N LEU A 61 -1.05 -1.27 14.65
CA LEU A 61 -0.86 -2.60 14.07
C LEU A 61 -1.98 -2.94 13.09
N SER A 62 -3.24 -2.80 13.52
CA SER A 62 -4.41 -3.06 12.69
C SER A 62 -4.42 -2.19 11.42
N ALA A 63 -4.02 -0.92 11.54
CA ALA A 63 -3.94 -0.02 10.39
C ALA A 63 -2.83 -0.41 9.41
N PHE A 64 -1.67 -0.85 9.89
CA PHE A 64 -0.58 -1.34 9.04
C PHE A 64 -0.91 -2.67 8.38
N GLU A 65 -1.57 -3.60 9.08
CA GLU A 65 -2.06 -4.85 8.49
C GLU A 65 -3.01 -4.59 7.33
N ALA A 66 -3.97 -3.66 7.50
CA ALA A 66 -4.88 -3.25 6.44
C ALA A 66 -4.13 -2.62 5.24
N LEU A 67 -3.11 -1.80 5.49
CA LEU A 67 -2.27 -1.20 4.45
C LEU A 67 -1.46 -2.26 3.67
N ILE A 68 -0.91 -3.25 4.37
CA ILE A 68 -0.15 -4.35 3.75
C ILE A 68 -1.09 -5.20 2.90
N ALA A 69 -2.24 -5.60 3.43
CA ALA A 69 -3.22 -6.41 2.69
C ALA A 69 -3.63 -5.74 1.37
N ARG A 70 -3.94 -4.43 1.40
CA ARG A 70 -4.26 -3.65 0.20
C ARG A 70 -3.12 -3.61 -0.81
N ARG A 71 -1.88 -3.47 -0.35
CA ARG A 71 -0.69 -3.50 -1.21
C ARG A 71 -0.51 -4.88 -1.87
N THR A 72 -0.71 -5.95 -1.12
CA THR A 72 -0.61 -7.34 -1.63
C THR A 72 -1.66 -7.60 -2.69
N GLN A 73 -2.93 -7.29 -2.41
CA GLN A 73 -4.03 -7.43 -3.38
C GLN A 73 -3.73 -6.66 -4.67
N ARG A 74 -3.23 -5.44 -4.55
CA ARG A 74 -2.89 -4.63 -5.73
C ARG A 74 -1.73 -5.19 -6.55
N ALA A 75 -0.74 -5.81 -5.89
CA ALA A 75 0.35 -6.49 -6.57
C ALA A 75 -0.15 -7.74 -7.32
N GLU A 76 -1.08 -8.49 -6.74
CA GLU A 76 -1.74 -9.62 -7.39
C GLU A 76 -2.58 -9.18 -8.59
N GLU A 77 -3.36 -8.11 -8.47
CA GLU A 77 -4.11 -7.53 -9.59
C GLU A 77 -3.20 -7.05 -10.72
N LEU A 78 -2.06 -6.43 -10.39
CA LEU A 78 -1.07 -6.01 -11.38
C LEU A 78 -0.47 -7.21 -12.10
N LYS A 79 -0.11 -8.27 -11.36
CA LYS A 79 0.40 -9.52 -11.93
C LYS A 79 -0.62 -10.14 -12.88
N ALA A 80 -1.88 -10.27 -12.46
CA ALA A 80 -2.95 -10.80 -13.32
C ALA A 80 -3.16 -9.97 -14.60
N ARG A 81 -3.01 -8.64 -14.53
CA ARG A 81 -3.07 -7.77 -15.71
C ARG A 81 -1.87 -7.97 -16.64
N MET A 82 -0.68 -8.16 -16.09
CA MET A 82 0.53 -8.45 -16.87
C MET A 82 0.41 -9.80 -17.59
N ASP A 83 -0.05 -10.84 -16.88
CA ASP A 83 -0.25 -12.18 -17.45
C ASP A 83 -1.27 -12.15 -18.60
N LYS A 84 -2.40 -11.45 -18.42
CA LYS A 84 -3.40 -11.25 -19.48
C LYS A 84 -2.84 -10.48 -20.67
N HIS A 85 -2.01 -9.46 -20.42
CA HIS A 85 -1.38 -8.69 -21.50
C HIS A 85 -0.42 -9.56 -22.32
N GLN A 86 0.38 -10.39 -21.65
CA GLN A 86 1.29 -11.33 -22.30
C GLN A 86 0.52 -12.35 -23.15
N GLN A 87 -0.52 -12.97 -22.59
CA GLN A 87 -1.37 -13.92 -23.34
C GLN A 87 -2.02 -13.28 -24.57
N ASN A 88 -2.49 -12.03 -24.45
CA ASN A 88 -3.06 -11.31 -25.59
C ASN A 88 -2.00 -11.00 -26.66
N GLN A 89 -0.77 -10.63 -26.27
CA GLN A 89 0.32 -10.42 -27.22
C GLN A 89 0.70 -11.72 -27.94
N GLU A 90 0.83 -12.82 -27.22
CA GLU A 90 1.10 -14.15 -27.78
C GLU A 90 -0.01 -14.60 -28.75
N GLY A 91 -1.28 -14.38 -28.40
CA GLY A 91 -2.41 -14.64 -29.27
C GLY A 91 -2.36 -13.82 -30.56
N MET A 92 -2.07 -12.52 -30.47
CA MET A 92 -1.95 -11.64 -31.63
C MET A 92 -0.81 -12.08 -32.57
N LEU A 93 0.33 -12.47 -31.99
CA LEU A 93 1.47 -13.01 -32.75
C LEU A 93 1.09 -14.33 -33.45
N ALA A 94 0.39 -15.24 -32.77
CA ALA A 94 -0.07 -16.49 -33.36
C ALA A 94 -1.02 -16.26 -34.55
N TYR A 95 -1.99 -15.34 -34.42
CA TYR A 95 -2.87 -14.97 -35.54
C TYR A 95 -2.09 -14.35 -36.71
N SER A 96 -1.09 -13.50 -36.43
CA SER A 96 -0.25 -12.92 -37.49
C SER A 96 0.61 -13.97 -38.20
N MET A 97 1.15 -14.96 -37.48
CA MET A 97 1.91 -16.06 -38.07
C MET A 97 1.02 -16.95 -38.95
N ILE A 98 -0.20 -17.27 -38.49
CA ILE A 98 -1.16 -18.05 -39.28
C ILE A 98 -1.55 -17.30 -40.56
N ASN A 99 -1.83 -16.00 -40.49
CA ASN A 99 -2.11 -15.20 -41.69
C ASN A 99 -0.91 -15.16 -42.65
N LEU A 100 0.31 -14.95 -42.14
CA LEU A 100 1.54 -14.98 -42.95
C LEU A 100 1.81 -16.34 -43.61
N MET A 101 1.41 -17.45 -42.98
CA MET A 101 1.51 -18.79 -43.54
C MET A 101 0.37 -19.09 -44.53
N SER A 102 -0.82 -18.55 -44.28
CA SER A 102 -2.01 -18.74 -45.14
C SER A 102 -1.99 -17.87 -46.39
N GLU A 103 -1.28 -16.73 -46.39
CA GLU A 103 -1.10 -15.87 -47.57
C GLU A 103 0.00 -16.37 -48.52
N LYS A 104 0.82 -17.36 -48.10
CA LYS A 104 1.88 -17.97 -48.91
C LYS A 104 1.50 -19.32 -49.55
N ALA A 105 0.25 -19.76 -49.39
CA ALA A 105 -0.32 -20.96 -50.02
C ALA A 105 -1.24 -20.56 -51.17
#